data_AF-S2KDJ5-F1
#
_entry.id   AF-S2KDJ5-F1
#
_cell.length_a   1.000
_cell.length_b   1.000
_cell.length_c   1.000
_cell.angle_alpha   90.00
_cell.angle_beta   90.00
_cell.angle_gamma   90.00
#
_symmetry.space_group_name_H-M   'P 1'
#
loop_
_entity.id
_entity.type
_entity.pdbx_description
1 polymer ?
#
loop_
_entity_poly.entity_id
_entity_poly.type
_entity_poly.pdbx_seq_one_letter_code
_entity_poly.pdbx_strand_id
1 'polypeptide(L)'
;MASVDSSEIERNFSYQDNERVLCFHGPLIYEAKILEKNWMEEPEATGPHYYVHYKGWKKSWDEWVPESRVLRWSEENLQMQSRLKAFYRTKQSGKSAKQSENEGSNLGKRRRDAKLEKEEDYLNRPEIKLDIPDTLKGQLVDDWENVTKNQQLVTLPRTVNVNEVLSRYKRFKKEKKGSRELNEDLLDEVLEGLRIYFNKALGSMLLYRFERHQYADMRRQHGETDLVEIYGAEHLLRLFVQMPSLIAHTNMDPDAVSVLSDYLTDILRFMQKHQNQLFQAEYENAAPGYVSLSATT
;
A
#
# COMPACT_ATOMS: atom_id res chain seq x y z
N MET A 1 46.95 21.06 28.37
CA MET A 1 46.26 22.19 27.72
C MET A 1 46.99 22.42 26.40
N ALA A 2 46.40 22.32 25.22
CA ALA A 2 44.99 22.43 24.85
C ALA A 2 44.59 21.30 23.88
N SER A 3 43.32 20.94 23.99
CA SER A 3 42.50 20.10 23.12
C SER A 3 42.49 20.63 21.69
N VAL A 4 42.73 19.74 20.72
CA VAL A 4 42.48 19.99 19.30
C VAL A 4 41.01 19.66 19.05
N ASP A 5 40.25 20.70 18.74
CA ASP A 5 38.82 20.67 18.44
C ASP A 5 38.56 19.90 17.14
N SER A 6 37.66 18.92 17.22
CA SER A 6 37.31 18.03 16.13
C SER A 6 36.32 18.72 15.20
N SER A 7 36.84 19.38 14.17
CA SER A 7 36.18 19.64 12.87
C SER A 7 34.65 19.71 12.90
N GLU A 8 34.10 20.89 13.16
CA GLU A 8 32.74 21.23 12.72
C GLU A 8 32.68 21.15 11.19
N ILE A 9 32.21 20.01 10.67
CA ILE A 9 31.77 19.93 9.28
C ILE A 9 30.53 20.82 9.19
N GLU A 10 30.64 21.97 8.53
CA GLU A 10 29.48 22.83 8.25
C GLU A 10 28.44 22.04 7.45
N ARG A 11 27.46 21.49 8.16
CA ARG A 11 26.30 20.79 7.59
C ARG A 11 25.41 21.83 6.92
N ASN A 12 25.58 22.00 5.61
CA ASN A 12 24.83 22.99 4.85
C ASN A 12 23.47 22.44 4.41
N PHE A 13 22.41 23.24 4.56
CA PHE A 13 21.06 22.92 4.09
C PHE A 13 20.72 23.85 2.92
N SER A 14 20.34 23.27 1.77
CA SER A 14 19.99 24.05 0.57
C SER A 14 18.67 24.82 0.68
N TYR A 15 17.83 24.47 1.66
CA TYR A 15 16.53 25.08 1.85
C TYR A 15 16.30 25.54 3.30
N GLN A 16 15.45 26.54 3.48
CA GLN A 16 15.17 27.18 4.77
C GLN A 16 13.82 26.81 5.36
N ASP A 17 13.69 26.97 6.67
CA ASP A 17 12.41 26.80 7.36
C ASP A 17 11.38 27.78 6.81
N ASN A 18 10.16 27.30 6.64
CA ASN A 18 9.06 27.99 5.99
C ASN A 18 9.23 28.31 4.50
N GLU A 19 10.30 27.86 3.85
CA GLU A 19 10.49 28.03 2.41
C GLU A 19 9.42 27.25 1.62
N ARG A 20 8.84 27.91 0.61
CA ARG A 20 7.91 27.29 -0.33
C ARG A 20 8.71 26.54 -1.38
N VAL A 21 8.43 25.25 -1.52
CA VAL A 21 9.16 24.33 -2.38
C VAL A 21 8.20 23.47 -3.20
N LEU A 22 8.76 22.76 -4.17
CA LEU A 22 8.10 21.66 -4.84
C LEU A 22 8.69 20.36 -4.29
N CYS A 23 7.88 19.37 -3.96
CA CYS A 23 8.36 18.12 -3.39
C CYS A 23 7.78 16.94 -4.14
N PHE A 24 8.63 15.97 -4.47
CA PHE A 24 8.19 14.68 -4.98
C PHE A 24 7.43 13.92 -3.91
N HIS A 25 6.28 13.36 -4.28
CA HIS A 25 5.56 12.34 -3.54
C HIS A 25 5.11 11.27 -4.55
N GLY A 26 5.65 10.06 -4.41
CA GLY A 26 5.57 9.06 -5.48
C GLY A 26 6.17 9.58 -6.80
N PRO A 27 5.51 9.36 -7.96
CA PRO A 27 6.01 9.80 -9.26
C PRO A 27 5.70 11.28 -9.60
N LEU A 28 4.95 11.98 -8.75
CA LEU A 28 4.47 13.34 -9.02
C LEU A 28 5.10 14.37 -8.09
N ILE A 29 5.01 15.63 -8.50
CA ILE A 29 5.54 16.78 -7.79
C ILE A 29 4.37 17.60 -7.24
N TYR A 30 4.46 17.97 -5.96
CA TYR A 30 3.43 18.74 -5.24
C TYR A 30 4.02 20.04 -4.68
N GLU A 31 3.16 21.03 -4.47
CA GLU A 31 3.54 22.23 -3.72
C GLU A 31 3.63 21.91 -2.23
N ALA A 32 4.74 22.27 -1.60
CA ALA A 32 4.99 22.00 -0.20
C ALA A 32 5.70 23.18 0.49
N LYS A 33 5.79 23.09 1.82
CA LYS A 33 6.47 24.05 2.67
C LYS A 33 7.38 23.30 3.63
N ILE A 34 8.61 23.78 3.80
CA ILE A 34 9.53 23.21 4.78
C ILE A 34 9.13 23.67 6.17
N LEU A 35 8.95 22.73 7.08
CA LEU A 35 8.64 22.99 8.48
C LEU A 35 9.89 22.93 9.35
N GLU A 36 10.72 21.91 9.15
CA GLU A 36 11.95 21.68 9.91
C GLU A 36 13.03 21.06 9.02
N LYS A 37 14.29 21.11 9.46
CA LYS A 37 15.46 20.54 8.78
C LYS A 37 16.35 19.81 9.77
N ASN A 38 16.86 18.64 9.38
CA ASN A 38 17.70 17.81 10.23
C ASN A 38 18.72 17.05 9.38
N TRP A 39 19.91 16.79 9.94
CA TRP A 39 20.93 15.99 9.27
C TRP A 39 20.89 14.56 9.83
N MET A 40 20.51 13.60 8.99
CA MET A 40 20.46 12.20 9.39
C MET A 40 21.85 11.57 9.24
N GLU A 41 22.21 10.69 10.18
CA GLU A 41 23.51 9.99 10.24
C GLU A 41 23.37 8.47 10.03
N GLU A 42 22.19 8.00 9.62
CA GLU A 42 21.94 6.58 9.37
C GLU A 42 22.65 6.12 8.09
N PRO A 43 23.25 4.91 8.05
CA PRO A 43 24.07 4.46 6.91
C PRO A 43 23.38 4.52 5.54
N GLU A 44 22.06 4.35 5.49
CA GLU A 44 21.25 4.31 4.26
C GLU A 44 20.57 5.65 3.93
N ALA A 45 20.54 6.58 4.89
CA ALA A 45 19.86 7.87 4.80
C ALA A 45 20.73 9.03 5.29
N THR A 46 22.07 8.92 5.18
CA THR A 46 22.97 9.97 5.66
C THR A 46 22.84 11.23 4.78
N GLY A 47 22.58 12.37 5.40
CA GLY A 47 22.52 13.67 4.71
C GLY A 47 21.38 14.59 5.17
N PRO A 48 21.20 15.74 4.48
CA PRO A 48 20.17 16.71 4.80
C PRO A 48 18.77 16.17 4.50
N HIS A 49 17.92 16.20 5.53
CA HIS A 49 16.51 15.86 5.48
C HIS A 49 15.66 17.06 5.87
N TYR A 50 14.47 17.14 5.28
CA TYR A 50 13.52 18.22 5.49
C TYR A 50 12.17 17.66 5.90
N TYR A 51 11.58 18.18 6.96
CA TYR A 51 10.20 17.90 7.34
C TYR A 51 9.29 18.79 6.52
N VAL A 52 8.48 18.20 5.64
CA VAL A 52 7.69 18.95 4.65
C VAL A 52 6.19 18.82 4.91
N HIS A 53 5.46 19.92 4.71
CA HIS A 53 4.00 19.94 4.69
C HIS A 53 3.50 20.24 3.27
N TYR A 54 2.65 19.38 2.74
CA TYR A 54 2.07 19.53 1.40
C TYR A 54 0.86 20.46 1.42
N LYS A 55 0.79 21.38 0.45
CA LYS A 55 -0.32 22.32 0.36
C LYS A 55 -1.63 21.60 0.08
N GLY A 56 -2.61 21.82 0.95
CA GLY A 56 -3.94 21.21 0.87
C GLY A 56 -4.03 19.83 1.51
N TRP A 57 -2.94 19.31 2.08
CA TRP A 57 -2.90 18.00 2.71
C TRP A 57 -3.08 18.14 4.23
N LYS A 58 -3.53 17.08 4.92
CA LYS A 58 -3.63 17.09 6.40
C LYS A 58 -2.25 17.00 7.03
N LYS A 59 -2.05 17.56 8.24
CA LYS A 59 -0.76 17.47 8.99
C LYS A 59 -0.25 16.05 9.22
N SER A 60 -1.13 15.04 9.23
CA SER A 60 -0.74 13.62 9.31
C SER A 60 0.05 13.13 8.08
N TRP A 61 0.12 13.94 7.03
CA TRP A 61 0.89 13.67 5.82
C TRP A 61 2.29 14.23 5.84
N ASP A 62 2.61 15.07 6.82
CA ASP A 62 3.92 15.66 6.97
C ASP A 62 4.94 14.54 7.18
N GLU A 63 6.07 14.61 6.48
CA GLU A 63 7.09 13.56 6.47
C GLU A 63 8.49 14.17 6.39
N TRP A 64 9.47 13.44 6.92
CA TRP A 64 10.88 13.72 6.67
C TRP A 64 11.26 13.16 5.31
N VAL A 65 11.78 14.02 4.42
CA VAL A 65 12.23 13.63 3.08
C VAL A 65 13.69 14.01 2.87
N PRO A 66 14.47 13.19 2.13
CA PRO A 66 15.82 13.57 1.72
C PRO A 66 15.78 14.74 0.76
N GLU A 67 16.88 15.49 0.70
CA GLU A 67 17.06 16.63 -0.21
C GLU A 67 16.72 16.32 -1.68
N SER A 68 17.01 15.09 -2.13
CA SER A 68 16.71 14.64 -3.51
C SER A 68 15.23 14.67 -3.89
N ARG A 69 14.31 14.66 -2.91
CA ARG A 69 12.86 14.79 -3.15
C ARG A 69 12.39 16.25 -3.18
N VAL A 70 13.21 17.20 -2.74
CA VAL A 70 12.86 18.62 -2.66
C VAL A 70 13.41 19.35 -3.88
N LEU A 71 12.59 20.21 -4.46
CA LEU A 71 12.89 21.02 -5.62
C LEU A 71 12.61 22.47 -5.30
N ARG A 72 13.48 23.37 -5.75
CA ARG A 72 13.27 24.79 -5.56
C ARG A 72 12.06 25.28 -6.35
N TRP A 73 11.38 26.29 -5.83
CA TRP A 73 10.30 26.94 -6.56
C TRP A 73 10.87 27.73 -7.76
N SER A 74 10.90 27.09 -8.93
CA SER A 74 11.39 27.67 -10.19
C SER A 74 10.42 27.37 -11.33
N GLU A 75 10.48 28.17 -12.39
CA GLU A 75 9.65 27.97 -13.59
C GLU A 75 9.92 26.62 -14.27
N GLU A 76 11.19 26.19 -14.31
CA GLU A 76 11.60 24.89 -14.83
C GLU A 76 10.96 23.74 -14.06
N ASN A 77 10.98 23.79 -12.72
CA ASN A 77 10.40 22.75 -11.88
C ASN A 77 8.86 22.74 -11.94
N LEU A 78 8.23 23.89 -12.13
CA LEU A 78 6.79 23.99 -12.39
C LEU A 78 6.41 23.39 -13.76
N GLN A 79 7.23 23.60 -14.78
CA GLN A 79 7.06 22.93 -16.07
C GLN A 79 7.25 21.41 -15.94
N MET A 80 8.24 20.95 -15.18
CA MET A 80 8.44 19.53 -14.90
C MET A 80 7.21 18.92 -14.20
N GLN A 81 6.66 19.60 -13.20
CA GLN A 81 5.40 19.21 -12.55
C GLN A 81 4.26 19.08 -13.59
N SER A 82 4.10 20.07 -14.48
CA SER A 82 3.07 20.04 -15.52
C SER A 82 3.25 18.89 -16.51
N ARG A 83 4.49 18.64 -16.97
CA ARG A 83 4.83 17.56 -17.89
C ARG A 83 4.58 16.18 -17.27
N LEU A 84 5.01 15.97 -16.02
CA LEU A 84 4.77 14.72 -15.30
C LEU A 84 3.26 14.48 -15.13
N LYS A 85 2.50 15.51 -14.72
CA LYS A 85 1.03 15.42 -14.65
C LYS A 85 0.41 15.04 -15.99
N ALA A 86 0.83 15.67 -17.09
CA ALA A 86 0.32 15.36 -18.42
C ALA A 86 0.68 13.94 -18.88
N PHE A 87 1.91 13.49 -18.64
CA PHE A 87 2.38 12.16 -19.02
C PHE A 87 1.58 11.06 -18.31
N TYR A 88 1.38 11.18 -17.00
CA TYR A 88 0.61 10.20 -16.23
C TYR A 88 -0.89 10.21 -16.59
N ARG A 89 -1.45 11.35 -17.00
CA ARG A 89 -2.81 11.44 -17.55
C ARG A 89 -2.98 10.63 -18.84
N THR A 90 -2.04 10.73 -19.78
CA THR A 90 -2.09 10.00 -21.06
C THR A 90 -1.85 8.50 -20.88
N LYS A 91 -1.02 8.09 -19.91
CA LYS A 91 -0.78 6.68 -19.61
C LYS A 91 -2.01 5.97 -19.03
N GLN A 92 -2.90 6.70 -18.36
CA GLN A 92 -4.16 6.16 -17.82
C GLN A 92 -5.27 6.05 -18.89
N SER A 93 -5.32 6.95 -19.88
CA SER A 93 -6.30 6.86 -20.99
C SER A 93 -5.94 5.84 -22.07
N GLY A 94 -4.64 5.52 -22.23
CA GLY A 94 -4.15 4.58 -23.25
C GLY A 94 -4.42 3.08 -22.99
N LYS A 95 -4.96 2.70 -21.83
CA LYS A 95 -5.32 1.29 -21.53
C LYS A 95 -6.68 0.84 -22.07
N SER A 96 -7.49 1.75 -22.62
CA SER A 96 -8.85 1.44 -23.11
C SER A 96 -9.03 1.49 -24.63
N ALA A 97 -7.96 1.63 -25.42
CA ALA A 97 -8.03 1.87 -26.87
C ALA A 97 -7.35 0.78 -27.74
N LYS A 98 -7.40 -0.49 -27.31
CA LYS A 98 -7.07 -1.64 -28.18
C LYS A 98 -8.08 -2.77 -28.00
N GLN A 99 -9.30 -2.57 -28.51
CA GLN A 99 -10.10 -3.63 -29.14
C GLN A 99 -11.34 -3.05 -29.83
N SER A 100 -11.69 -3.70 -30.95
CA SER A 100 -12.91 -3.59 -31.78
C SER A 100 -13.09 -2.36 -32.68
N GLU A 101 -12.49 -2.43 -33.86
CA GLU A 101 -13.25 -2.18 -35.10
C GLU A 101 -14.30 -3.29 -35.24
N ASN A 102 -15.58 -2.98 -35.12
CA ASN A 102 -16.60 -3.41 -36.09
C ASN A 102 -17.96 -2.76 -35.82
N GLU A 103 -18.67 -2.58 -36.92
CA GLU A 103 -19.92 -1.87 -37.11
C GLU A 103 -21.12 -2.39 -36.30
N GLY A 104 -22.10 -1.50 -36.07
CA GLY A 104 -23.51 -1.89 -36.21
C GLY A 104 -24.40 -1.81 -34.96
N SER A 105 -25.37 -0.90 -35.06
CA SER A 105 -26.69 -0.90 -34.42
C SER A 105 -26.88 -0.20 -33.07
N ASN A 106 -27.73 0.83 -33.13
CA ASN A 106 -28.40 1.52 -32.05
C ASN A 106 -29.20 0.54 -31.17
N LEU A 107 -28.80 0.37 -29.90
CA LEU A 107 -29.67 0.01 -28.78
C LEU A 107 -28.96 0.39 -27.48
N GLY A 108 -29.64 1.13 -26.59
CA GLY A 108 -29.18 1.35 -25.22
C GLY A 108 -28.59 2.74 -24.93
N LYS A 109 -29.36 3.80 -25.25
CA LYS A 109 -29.17 5.17 -24.74
C LYS A 109 -29.50 5.21 -23.24
N ARG A 110 -28.71 4.52 -22.40
CA ARG A 110 -28.84 4.45 -20.93
C ARG A 110 -27.63 3.75 -20.29
N ARG A 111 -26.41 4.30 -20.45
CA ARG A 111 -25.20 3.97 -19.64
C ARG A 111 -23.98 4.79 -20.06
N ARG A 112 -24.10 6.12 -20.04
CA ARG A 112 -22.95 7.02 -20.24
C ARG A 112 -22.93 8.22 -19.29
N ASP A 113 -23.46 8.03 -18.09
CA ASP A 113 -23.32 8.95 -16.96
C ASP A 113 -22.39 8.35 -15.87
N ALA A 114 -21.35 7.62 -16.28
CA ALA A 114 -20.14 7.59 -15.48
C ALA A 114 -19.46 8.95 -15.69
N LYS A 115 -19.96 9.93 -14.94
CA LYS A 115 -19.38 11.26 -14.77
C LYS A 115 -17.85 11.09 -14.70
N LEU A 116 -17.15 11.56 -15.73
CA LEU A 116 -15.70 11.81 -15.67
C LEU A 116 -15.50 12.63 -14.39
N GLU A 117 -14.93 12.00 -13.36
CA GLU A 117 -14.58 12.69 -12.12
C GLU A 117 -13.69 13.88 -12.48
N LYS A 118 -14.04 15.07 -12.00
CA LYS A 118 -13.23 16.26 -12.22
C LYS A 118 -11.89 16.04 -11.52
N GLU A 119 -10.77 16.34 -12.18
CA GLU A 119 -9.39 16.14 -11.67
C GLU A 119 -9.14 16.73 -10.25
N GLU A 120 -9.96 17.71 -9.82
CA GLU A 120 -9.96 18.26 -8.47
C GLU A 120 -10.40 17.25 -7.39
N ASP A 121 -11.31 16.32 -7.71
CA ASP A 121 -11.78 15.27 -6.79
C ASP A 121 -10.73 14.17 -6.60
N TYR A 122 -9.82 13.98 -7.57
CA TYR A 122 -8.70 13.05 -7.45
C TYR A 122 -7.57 13.63 -6.59
N LEU A 123 -7.29 14.93 -6.72
CA LEU A 123 -6.25 15.64 -5.97
C LEU A 123 -6.65 15.96 -4.51
N ASN A 124 -7.94 16.09 -4.24
CA ASN A 124 -8.48 16.32 -2.89
C ASN A 124 -8.89 15.02 -2.18
N ARG A 125 -8.75 13.86 -2.83
CA ARG A 125 -9.00 12.58 -2.15
C ARG A 125 -7.96 12.45 -1.04
N PRO A 126 -8.39 12.38 0.23
CA PRO A 126 -7.45 12.14 1.29
C PRO A 126 -6.79 10.80 0.98
N GLU A 127 -5.49 10.82 0.69
CA GLU A 127 -4.73 9.60 0.77
C GLU A 127 -4.93 9.07 2.20
N ILE A 128 -5.07 7.75 2.36
CA ILE A 128 -5.37 7.12 3.64
C ILE A 128 -4.09 6.43 4.09
N LYS A 129 -3.38 6.97 5.08
CA LYS A 129 -2.21 6.25 5.64
C LYS A 129 -2.74 5.19 6.58
N LEU A 130 -2.52 3.93 6.21
CA LEU A 130 -2.58 2.83 7.13
C LEU A 130 -1.15 2.62 7.67
N ASP A 131 -0.94 2.90 8.95
CA ASP A 131 0.39 2.70 9.55
C ASP A 131 0.60 1.22 9.86
N ILE A 132 1.53 0.60 9.15
CA ILE A 132 1.89 -0.81 9.33
C ILE A 132 2.99 -0.89 10.40
N PRO A 133 2.80 -1.66 11.49
CA PRO A 133 3.84 -1.82 12.51
C PRO A 133 5.16 -2.36 11.94
N ASP A 134 6.30 -1.90 12.46
CA ASP A 134 7.62 -2.21 11.90
C ASP A 134 7.97 -3.71 11.89
N THR A 135 7.48 -4.48 12.86
CA THR A 135 7.66 -5.94 12.86
C THR A 135 6.93 -6.62 11.70
N LEU A 136 5.78 -6.07 11.29
CA LEU A 136 5.04 -6.54 10.11
C LEU A 136 5.65 -6.00 8.80
N LYS A 137 6.30 -4.83 8.83
CA LYS A 137 7.13 -4.38 7.69
C LYS A 137 8.30 -5.34 7.48
N GLY A 138 9.00 -5.73 8.56
CA GLY A 138 10.04 -6.77 8.50
C GLY A 138 9.52 -8.07 7.91
N GLN A 139 8.35 -8.54 8.37
CA GLN A 139 7.69 -9.73 7.82
C GLN A 139 7.40 -9.62 6.31
N LEU A 140 7.04 -8.43 5.81
CA LEU A 140 6.82 -8.19 4.37
C LEU A 140 8.13 -8.20 3.58
N VAL A 141 9.22 -7.71 4.15
CA VAL A 141 10.55 -7.77 3.54
C VAL A 141 10.99 -9.23 3.44
N ASP A 142 10.89 -9.99 4.54
CA ASP A 142 11.25 -11.41 4.59
C ASP A 142 10.39 -12.23 3.60
N ASP A 143 9.08 -12.00 3.56
CA ASP A 143 8.16 -12.64 2.62
C ASP A 143 8.54 -12.35 1.15
N TRP A 144 8.88 -11.09 0.84
CA TRP A 144 9.34 -10.71 -0.49
C TRP A 144 10.67 -11.40 -0.85
N GLU A 145 11.64 -11.45 0.06
CA GLU A 145 12.93 -12.11 -0.19
C GLU A 145 12.76 -13.62 -0.39
N ASN A 146 11.96 -14.27 0.45
CA ASN A 146 11.71 -15.71 0.38
C ASN A 146 11.07 -16.10 -0.96
N VAL A 147 10.07 -15.35 -1.41
CA VAL A 147 9.37 -15.67 -2.66
C VAL A 147 10.16 -15.27 -3.90
N THR A 148 10.78 -14.09 -3.90
CA THR A 148 11.39 -13.53 -5.11
C THR A 148 12.86 -13.87 -5.30
N LYS A 149 13.64 -13.95 -4.22
CA LYS A 149 15.08 -14.25 -4.27
C LYS A 149 15.35 -15.73 -3.97
N ASN A 150 14.74 -16.26 -2.91
CA ASN A 150 15.04 -17.62 -2.43
C ASN A 150 14.21 -18.70 -3.14
N GLN A 151 13.28 -18.31 -4.03
CA GLN A 151 12.41 -19.23 -4.79
C GLN A 151 11.62 -20.18 -3.89
N GLN A 152 11.16 -19.66 -2.75
CA GLN A 152 10.34 -20.39 -1.80
C GLN A 152 8.88 -19.99 -1.94
N LEU A 153 7.99 -20.89 -1.50
CA LEU A 153 6.56 -20.69 -1.55
C LEU A 153 5.96 -20.97 -0.18
N VAL A 154 4.92 -20.21 0.13
CA VAL A 154 4.03 -20.51 1.26
C VAL A 154 3.32 -21.84 0.99
N THR A 155 3.16 -22.66 2.01
CA THR A 155 2.46 -23.94 1.85
C THR A 155 0.97 -23.70 1.75
N LEU A 156 0.37 -24.23 0.68
CA LEU A 156 -1.06 -24.13 0.42
C LEU A 156 -1.65 -25.55 0.35
N PRO A 157 -2.86 -25.78 0.91
CA PRO A 157 -3.67 -24.84 1.68
C PRO A 157 -3.08 -24.52 3.06
N ARG A 158 -3.23 -23.28 3.54
CA ARG A 158 -2.73 -22.87 4.86
C ARG A 158 -3.56 -23.45 5.99
N THR A 159 -2.88 -23.88 7.06
CA THR A 159 -3.52 -24.36 8.30
C THR A 159 -4.28 -23.26 9.02
N VAL A 160 -3.72 -22.06 9.05
CA VAL A 160 -4.37 -20.84 9.53
C VAL A 160 -4.62 -19.95 8.31
N ASN A 161 -5.77 -20.15 7.68
CA ASN A 161 -6.19 -19.39 6.51
C ASN A 161 -6.74 -17.99 6.89
N VAL A 162 -6.93 -17.12 5.90
CA VAL A 162 -7.44 -15.75 6.12
C VAL A 162 -8.75 -15.74 6.90
N ASN A 163 -9.67 -16.65 6.60
CA ASN A 163 -10.95 -16.71 7.30
C ASN A 163 -10.77 -17.01 8.80
N GLU A 164 -9.85 -17.92 9.14
CA GLU A 164 -9.48 -18.22 10.51
C GLU A 164 -8.77 -17.04 11.19
N VAL A 165 -7.88 -16.32 10.49
CA VAL A 165 -7.26 -15.09 11.03
C VAL A 165 -8.31 -14.06 11.43
N LEU A 166 -9.26 -13.76 10.53
CA LEU A 166 -10.33 -12.79 10.79
C LEU A 166 -11.28 -13.26 11.89
N SER A 167 -11.56 -14.56 11.95
CA SER A 167 -12.40 -15.17 12.99
C SER A 167 -11.73 -15.12 14.37
N ARG A 168 -10.43 -15.37 14.45
CA ARG A 168 -9.64 -15.21 15.69
C ARG A 168 -9.61 -13.77 16.16
N TYR A 169 -9.48 -12.82 15.25
CA TYR A 169 -9.57 -11.39 15.56
C TYR A 169 -10.95 -11.02 16.14
N LYS A 170 -12.05 -11.47 15.51
CA LYS A 170 -13.42 -11.24 16.03
C LYS A 170 -13.56 -11.78 17.45
N ARG A 171 -13.07 -12.99 17.71
CA ARG A 171 -13.10 -13.60 19.05
C ARG A 171 -12.30 -12.81 20.07
N PHE A 172 -11.07 -12.43 19.71
CA PHE A 172 -10.20 -11.59 20.54
C PHE A 172 -10.87 -10.25 20.92
N LYS A 173 -11.61 -9.64 19.98
CA LYS A 173 -12.37 -8.42 20.23
C LYS A 173 -13.51 -8.60 21.21
N LYS A 174 -14.26 -9.70 21.09
CA LYS A 174 -15.36 -10.04 22.01
C LYS A 174 -14.85 -10.26 23.44
N GLU A 175 -13.72 -10.94 23.59
CA GLU A 175 -13.12 -11.24 24.90
C GLU A 175 -12.52 -10.01 25.58
N LYS A 176 -11.87 -9.11 24.83
CA LYS A 176 -11.10 -7.98 25.40
C LYS A 176 -11.95 -6.79 25.86
N LYS A 177 -13.06 -6.47 25.18
CA LYS A 177 -13.78 -5.20 25.41
C LYS A 177 -15.01 -5.27 26.33
N GLY A 178 -15.52 -6.47 26.64
CA GLY A 178 -16.87 -6.57 27.20
C GLY A 178 -17.91 -6.06 26.18
N SER A 179 -19.09 -6.66 26.15
CA SER A 179 -20.09 -6.47 25.08
C SER A 179 -20.66 -5.05 24.90
N ARG A 180 -20.22 -4.04 25.68
CA ARG A 180 -20.88 -2.73 25.76
C ARG A 180 -20.32 -1.62 24.86
N GLU A 181 -19.12 -1.77 24.29
CA GLU A 181 -18.47 -0.73 23.46
C GLU A 181 -18.07 -1.21 22.05
N LEU A 182 -18.30 -2.48 21.72
CA LEU A 182 -18.01 -3.02 20.40
C LEU A 182 -19.26 -2.87 19.51
N ASN A 183 -19.15 -2.13 18.41
CA ASN A 183 -20.16 -2.20 17.36
C ASN A 183 -19.92 -3.50 16.57
N GLU A 184 -20.64 -4.57 16.94
CA GLU A 184 -20.50 -5.91 16.34
C GLU A 184 -20.93 -5.93 14.88
N ASP A 185 -22.01 -5.24 14.53
CA ASP A 185 -22.52 -5.16 13.16
C ASP A 185 -21.49 -4.51 12.23
N LEU A 186 -20.90 -3.40 12.67
CA LEU A 186 -19.84 -2.71 11.92
C LEU A 186 -18.57 -3.56 11.82
N LEU A 187 -18.20 -4.26 12.88
CA LEU A 187 -17.07 -5.19 12.83
C LEU A 187 -17.31 -6.28 11.79
N ASP A 188 -18.51 -6.85 11.75
CA ASP A 188 -18.87 -7.90 10.80
C ASP A 188 -18.86 -7.40 9.37
N GLU A 189 -19.36 -6.18 9.13
CA GLU A 189 -19.29 -5.53 7.82
C GLU A 189 -17.84 -5.32 7.36
N VAL A 190 -16.96 -4.84 8.25
CA VAL A 190 -15.53 -4.66 7.92
C VAL A 190 -14.85 -5.99 7.60
N LEU A 191 -15.08 -7.02 8.41
CA LEU A 191 -14.45 -8.34 8.19
C LEU A 191 -14.97 -9.00 6.91
N GLU A 192 -16.26 -8.86 6.61
CA GLU A 192 -16.84 -9.36 5.37
C GLU A 192 -16.31 -8.60 4.16
N GLY A 193 -16.19 -7.28 4.26
CA GLY A 193 -15.52 -6.45 3.26
C GLY A 193 -14.11 -6.96 2.96
N LEU A 194 -13.31 -7.23 4.00
CA LEU A 194 -11.96 -7.77 3.84
C LEU A 194 -11.94 -9.12 3.10
N ARG A 195 -12.87 -10.03 3.40
CA ARG A 195 -12.97 -11.32 2.69
C ARG A 195 -13.25 -11.12 1.20
N ILE A 196 -14.24 -10.28 0.88
CA ILE A 196 -14.63 -10.00 -0.50
C ILE A 196 -13.47 -9.34 -1.25
N TYR A 197 -12.80 -8.36 -0.63
CA TYR A 197 -11.66 -7.68 -1.24
C TYR A 197 -10.49 -8.65 -1.45
N PHE A 198 -10.17 -9.49 -0.47
CA PHE A 198 -9.12 -10.49 -0.60
C PHE A 198 -9.38 -11.44 -1.77
N ASN A 199 -10.58 -12.01 -1.85
CA ASN A 199 -10.97 -12.91 -2.94
C ASN A 199 -10.86 -12.26 -4.33
N LYS A 200 -11.16 -10.96 -4.46
CA LYS A 200 -11.04 -10.22 -5.73
C LYS A 200 -9.60 -9.75 -6.04
N ALA A 201 -8.85 -9.37 -5.02
CA ALA A 201 -7.52 -8.77 -5.16
C ALA A 201 -6.41 -9.82 -5.31
N LEU A 202 -6.56 -11.02 -4.74
CA LEU A 202 -5.47 -11.99 -4.66
C LEU A 202 -4.85 -12.27 -6.02
N GLY A 203 -5.64 -12.78 -6.97
CA GLY A 203 -5.16 -13.13 -8.31
C GLY A 203 -4.76 -11.94 -9.19
N SER A 204 -5.14 -10.71 -8.83
CA SER A 204 -4.91 -9.52 -9.66
C SER A 204 -3.73 -8.68 -9.20
N MET A 205 -3.46 -8.58 -7.89
CA MET A 205 -2.46 -7.65 -7.35
C MET A 205 -1.65 -8.14 -6.14
N LEU A 206 -2.04 -9.21 -5.44
CA LEU A 206 -1.36 -9.60 -4.19
C LEU A 206 -0.28 -10.69 -4.37
N LEU A 207 -0.24 -11.33 -5.54
CA LEU A 207 0.71 -12.41 -5.84
C LEU A 207 1.93 -11.88 -6.59
N TYR A 208 3.11 -12.31 -6.17
CA TYR A 208 4.33 -12.11 -6.93
C TYR A 208 4.32 -12.96 -8.21
N ARG A 209 5.18 -12.60 -9.17
CA ARG A 209 5.31 -13.34 -10.45
C ARG A 209 5.60 -14.82 -10.22
N PHE A 210 6.41 -15.15 -9.21
CA PHE A 210 6.80 -16.52 -8.91
C PHE A 210 5.65 -17.39 -8.37
N GLU A 211 4.64 -16.80 -7.73
CA GLU A 211 3.48 -17.53 -7.15
C GLU A 211 2.36 -17.80 -8.19
N ARG A 212 2.46 -17.25 -9.41
CA ARG A 212 1.36 -17.30 -10.39
C ARG A 212 1.00 -18.72 -10.82
N HIS A 213 1.99 -19.61 -10.91
CA HIS A 213 1.77 -21.01 -11.27
C HIS A 213 1.10 -21.78 -10.13
N GLN A 214 1.57 -21.60 -8.89
CA GLN A 214 0.94 -22.14 -7.69
C GLN A 214 -0.53 -21.70 -7.60
N TYR A 215 -0.82 -20.42 -7.86
CA TYR A 215 -2.19 -19.92 -7.92
C TYR A 215 -3.03 -20.58 -9.01
N ALA A 216 -2.48 -20.74 -10.23
CA ALA A 216 -3.18 -21.42 -11.31
C ALA A 216 -3.52 -22.87 -10.96
N ASP A 217 -2.58 -23.59 -10.33
CA ASP A 217 -2.79 -24.97 -9.89
C ASP A 217 -3.82 -25.05 -8.76
N MET A 218 -3.76 -24.15 -7.77
CA MET A 218 -4.77 -24.06 -6.71
C MET A 218 -6.17 -23.76 -7.27
N ARG A 219 -6.29 -22.87 -8.27
CA ARG A 219 -7.58 -22.61 -8.94
C ARG A 219 -8.10 -23.81 -9.72
N ARG A 220 -7.23 -24.67 -10.26
CA ARG A 220 -7.64 -25.92 -10.93
C ARG A 220 -8.08 -26.98 -9.92
N GLN A 221 -7.37 -27.12 -8.81
CA GLN A 221 -7.64 -28.15 -7.79
C GLN A 221 -8.84 -27.79 -6.88
N HIS A 222 -9.02 -26.50 -6.60
CA HIS A 222 -10.00 -25.96 -5.65
C HIS A 222 -10.87 -24.85 -6.27
N GLY A 223 -11.36 -25.06 -7.49
CA GLY A 223 -12.06 -24.02 -8.26
C GLY A 223 -13.32 -23.42 -7.61
N GLU A 224 -13.98 -24.20 -6.74
CA GLU A 224 -15.19 -23.78 -6.01
C GLU A 224 -14.89 -23.21 -4.62
N THR A 225 -13.67 -23.38 -4.11
CA THR A 225 -13.28 -22.90 -2.78
C THR A 225 -12.85 -21.45 -2.82
N ASP A 226 -13.27 -20.68 -1.84
CA ASP A 226 -12.88 -19.28 -1.72
C ASP A 226 -11.40 -19.14 -1.34
N LEU A 227 -10.75 -18.11 -1.87
CA LEU A 227 -9.31 -17.90 -1.68
C LEU A 227 -8.97 -17.59 -0.22
N VAL A 228 -9.91 -17.01 0.54
CA VAL A 228 -9.78 -16.79 1.99
C VAL A 228 -9.67 -18.10 2.79
N GLU A 229 -10.06 -19.24 2.22
CA GLU A 229 -9.95 -20.56 2.88
C GLU A 229 -8.65 -21.29 2.53
N ILE A 230 -7.97 -20.87 1.46
CA ILE A 230 -6.74 -21.50 0.96
C ILE A 230 -5.49 -20.75 1.42
N TYR A 231 -5.51 -19.42 1.36
CA TYR A 231 -4.35 -18.56 1.62
C TYR A 231 -4.31 -18.09 3.07
N GLY A 232 -3.13 -17.62 3.52
CA GLY A 232 -2.85 -17.29 4.92
C GLY A 232 -2.65 -15.81 5.22
N ALA A 233 -2.06 -15.56 6.40
CA ALA A 233 -1.79 -14.22 6.93
C ALA A 233 -0.77 -13.43 6.07
N GLU A 234 0.11 -14.13 5.38
CA GLU A 234 1.15 -13.59 4.49
C GLU A 234 0.51 -12.74 3.40
N HIS A 235 -0.40 -13.35 2.63
CA HIS A 235 -1.13 -12.68 1.55
C HIS A 235 -2.12 -11.65 2.07
N LEU A 236 -2.73 -11.89 3.24
CA LEU A 236 -3.61 -10.91 3.88
C LEU A 236 -2.83 -9.64 4.24
N LEU A 237 -1.61 -9.77 4.75
CA LEU A 237 -0.77 -8.62 5.08
C LEU A 237 -0.44 -7.79 3.83
N ARG A 238 -0.21 -8.45 2.68
CA ARG A 238 -0.04 -7.75 1.39
C ARG A 238 -1.28 -6.97 0.98
N LEU A 239 -2.49 -7.45 1.30
CA LEU A 239 -3.72 -6.69 1.07
C LEU A 239 -3.71 -5.38 1.87
N PHE A 240 -3.33 -5.40 3.14
CA PHE A 240 -3.25 -4.19 3.97
C PHE A 240 -2.33 -3.12 3.39
N VAL A 241 -1.24 -3.50 2.71
CA VAL A 241 -0.37 -2.56 1.99
C VAL A 241 -1.11 -1.86 0.84
N GLN A 242 -2.03 -2.56 0.16
CA GLN A 242 -2.79 -2.04 -0.97
C GLN A 242 -4.08 -1.31 -0.56
N MET A 243 -4.61 -1.57 0.64
CA MET A 243 -5.87 -0.99 1.14
C MET A 243 -5.92 0.55 1.07
N PRO A 244 -4.89 1.31 1.49
CA PRO A 244 -4.81 2.76 1.26
C PRO A 244 -5.22 3.22 -0.14
N SER A 245 -4.64 2.59 -1.17
CA SER A 245 -4.91 2.93 -2.56
C SER A 245 -6.32 2.49 -2.96
N LEU A 246 -6.77 1.31 -2.51
CA LEU A 246 -8.10 0.81 -2.81
C LEU A 246 -9.21 1.68 -2.20
N ILE A 247 -9.06 2.09 -0.93
CA ILE A 247 -10.04 2.95 -0.25
C ILE A 247 -10.02 4.36 -0.85
N ALA A 248 -8.86 4.88 -1.25
CA ALA A 248 -8.79 6.16 -1.94
C ALA A 248 -9.62 6.18 -3.24
N HIS A 249 -9.87 5.03 -3.88
CA HIS A 249 -10.74 4.92 -5.06
C HIS A 249 -12.23 4.79 -4.75
N THR A 250 -12.63 4.67 -3.47
CA THR A 250 -14.03 4.58 -3.06
C THR A 250 -14.65 5.96 -2.81
N ASN A 251 -15.99 6.05 -2.95
CA ASN A 251 -16.75 7.25 -2.63
C ASN A 251 -17.31 7.16 -1.20
N MET A 252 -16.43 7.05 -0.21
CA MET A 252 -16.77 7.03 1.21
C MET A 252 -16.57 8.42 1.83
N ASP A 253 -17.40 8.77 2.81
CA ASP A 253 -17.20 10.01 3.57
C ASP A 253 -15.93 9.93 4.45
N PRO A 254 -15.29 11.08 4.76
CA PRO A 254 -14.04 11.08 5.53
C PRO A 254 -14.14 10.45 6.92
N ASP A 255 -15.31 10.52 7.56
CA ASP A 255 -15.53 9.97 8.90
C ASP A 255 -15.61 8.44 8.83
N ALA A 256 -16.36 7.88 7.87
CA ALA A 256 -16.40 6.44 7.61
C ALA A 256 -15.03 5.89 7.21
N VAL A 257 -14.24 6.65 6.43
CA VAL A 257 -12.86 6.29 6.12
C VAL A 257 -11.99 6.25 7.37
N SER A 258 -12.13 7.21 8.28
CA SER A 258 -11.40 7.24 9.54
C SER A 258 -11.75 6.02 10.40
N VAL A 259 -13.04 5.73 10.54
CA VAL A 259 -13.53 4.56 11.30
C VAL A 259 -13.01 3.27 10.69
N LEU A 260 -13.10 3.10 9.36
CA LEU A 260 -12.53 1.94 8.68
C LEU A 260 -11.03 1.82 8.94
N SER A 261 -10.28 2.91 8.83
CA SER A 261 -8.83 2.94 9.08
C SER A 261 -8.48 2.52 10.51
N ASP A 262 -9.29 2.90 11.50
CA ASP A 262 -9.11 2.48 12.89
C ASP A 262 -9.30 0.96 13.05
N TYR A 263 -10.33 0.39 12.42
CA TYR A 263 -10.54 -1.07 12.42
C TYR A 263 -9.39 -1.81 11.73
N LEU A 264 -8.93 -1.32 10.57
CA LEU A 264 -7.81 -1.94 9.84
C LEU A 264 -6.51 -1.87 10.64
N THR A 265 -6.22 -0.71 11.25
CA THR A 265 -5.05 -0.52 12.12
C THR A 265 -5.11 -1.43 13.34
N ASP A 266 -6.29 -1.63 13.91
CA ASP A 266 -6.45 -2.54 15.05
C ASP A 266 -6.25 -4.01 14.66
N ILE A 267 -6.72 -4.43 13.48
CA ILE A 267 -6.42 -5.78 12.94
C ILE A 267 -4.91 -5.95 12.78
N LEU A 268 -4.20 -4.95 12.25
CA LEU A 268 -2.73 -5.00 12.16
C LEU A 268 -2.06 -5.15 13.53
N ARG A 269 -2.53 -4.44 14.56
CA ARG A 269 -2.01 -4.61 15.93
C ARG A 269 -2.28 -6.01 16.47
N PHE A 270 -3.44 -6.59 16.16
CA PHE A 270 -3.71 -7.99 16.50
C PHE A 270 -2.75 -8.93 15.78
N MET A 271 -2.54 -8.74 14.47
CA MET A 271 -1.60 -9.55 13.69
C MET A 271 -0.18 -9.45 14.23
N GLN A 272 0.27 -8.24 14.60
CA GLN A 272 1.57 -8.01 15.24
C GLN A 272 1.69 -8.77 16.56
N LYS A 273 0.69 -8.69 17.43
CA LYS A 273 0.73 -9.38 18.74
C LYS A 273 0.77 -10.91 18.62
N HIS A 274 0.16 -11.45 17.55
CA HIS A 274 0.02 -12.88 17.33
C HIS A 274 0.87 -13.39 16.16
N GLN A 275 1.91 -12.64 15.75
CA GLN A 275 2.69 -12.89 14.53
C GLN A 275 3.19 -14.34 14.44
N ASN A 276 3.79 -14.86 15.53
CA ASN A 276 4.33 -16.24 15.58
C ASN A 276 3.27 -17.35 15.39
N GLN A 277 1.99 -17.04 15.56
CA GLN A 277 0.89 -18.02 15.42
C GLN A 277 0.17 -17.90 14.08
N LEU A 278 0.33 -16.76 13.39
CA LEU A 278 -0.38 -16.44 12.16
C LEU A 278 0.50 -16.69 10.92
N PHE A 279 1.76 -16.27 10.99
CA PHE A 279 2.71 -16.37 9.88
C PHE A 279 3.48 -17.70 9.93
N GLN A 280 3.73 -18.26 8.76
CA GLN A 280 4.56 -19.43 8.59
C GLN A 280 6.04 -19.07 8.77
N ALA A 281 6.73 -19.78 9.66
CA ALA A 281 8.14 -19.52 9.96
C ALA A 281 9.08 -19.90 8.80
N GLU A 282 8.82 -21.01 8.12
CA GLU A 282 9.68 -21.55 7.06
C GLU A 282 8.87 -21.85 5.80
N TYR A 283 9.29 -21.28 4.67
CA TYR A 283 8.64 -21.49 3.38
C TYR A 283 9.23 -22.72 2.70
N GLU A 284 8.46 -23.39 1.84
CA GLU A 284 8.94 -24.57 1.12
C GLU A 284 9.72 -24.14 -0.12
N ASN A 285 10.88 -24.74 -0.33
CA ASN A 285 11.63 -24.55 -1.57
C ASN A 285 10.81 -25.09 -2.76
N ALA A 286 10.65 -24.28 -3.80
CA ALA A 286 9.94 -24.72 -4.99
C ALA A 286 10.68 -25.89 -5.66
N ALA A 287 9.94 -26.89 -6.12
CA ALA A 287 10.51 -28.01 -6.85
C ALA A 287 11.25 -27.52 -8.12
N PRO A 288 12.32 -28.20 -8.57
CA PRO A 288 13.08 -27.77 -9.76
C PRO A 288 12.21 -27.61 -11.02
N GLY A 289 11.17 -28.45 -11.18
CA GLY A 289 10.20 -28.33 -12.27
C GLY A 289 9.33 -27.08 -12.17
N TYR A 290 9.00 -26.63 -10.97
CA TYR A 290 8.26 -25.38 -10.75
C TYR A 290 9.12 -24.17 -11.12
N VAL A 291 10.39 -24.14 -10.69
CA VAL A 291 11.33 -23.06 -10.98
C VAL A 291 11.52 -22.87 -12.49
N SER A 292 11.67 -23.96 -13.25
CA SER A 292 11.83 -23.89 -14.71
C SER A 292 10.57 -23.36 -15.41
N LEU A 293 9.38 -23.77 -14.96
CA LEU A 293 8.10 -23.24 -15.45
C LEU A 293 7.96 -21.74 -15.18
N SER A 294 8.39 -21.26 -14.01
CA SER A 294 8.32 -19.84 -13.63
C SER A 294 9.38 -18.98 -14.32
N ALA A 295 10.54 -19.54 -14.69
CA ALA A 295 11.58 -18.81 -15.43
C ALA A 295 11.22 -18.55 -16.90
N THR A 296 10.34 -19.38 -17.47
CA THR A 296 9.96 -19.33 -18.90
C THR A 296 8.81 -18.36 -19.20
N THR A 297 8.09 -17.90 -18.17
CA THR A 297 6.91 -16.99 -18.25
C THR A 297 7.26 -15.63 -17.68
#